data_AF-A0A7S0WU16-F1
#
_entry.id   AF-A0A7S0WU16-F1
#
_cell.length_a   1.000
_cell.length_b   1.000
_cell.length_c   1.000
_cell.angle_alpha   90.00
_cell.angle_beta   90.00
_cell.angle_gamma   90.00
#
_symmetry.space_group_name_H-M   'P 1'
#
loop_
_entity.id
_entity.type
_entity.pdbx_description
1 polymer ?
#
loop_
_entity_poly.entity_id
_entity_poly.type
_entity_poly.pdbx_seq_one_letter_code
_entity_poly.pdbx_strand_id
1 'polypeptide(L)'
;TGAVLACSDPELGASIACLFKSATLRLYNSTDVTGVEVGGALKNVFAIMAGAVEGMGFGNNTAAMLVTLACREMNQVAKKMGADPATLSGLSGMGDLMLTCMGGLSRNRSVGVRLGRGEPIA
;
A
#
# COMPACT_ATOMS: atom_id res chain seq x y z
N THR A 1 11.58 2.70 11.72
CA THR A 1 10.80 2.16 10.58
C THR A 1 10.00 0.97 11.01
N GLY A 2 8.75 0.86 10.56
CA GLY A 2 7.89 -0.30 10.79
C GLY A 2 7.61 -1.03 9.48
N ALA A 3 7.57 -2.36 9.51
CA ALA A 3 7.14 -3.18 8.37
C ALA A 3 6.35 -4.40 8.84
N VAL A 4 5.56 -4.99 7.95
CA VAL A 4 4.84 -6.24 8.21
C VAL A 4 5.65 -7.39 7.61
N LEU A 5 5.89 -8.43 8.41
CA LEU A 5 6.44 -9.70 7.96
C LEU A 5 5.31 -10.70 7.87
N ALA A 6 5.02 -11.18 6.67
CA ALA A 6 4.00 -12.19 6.46
C ALA A 6 4.64 -13.57 6.26
N CYS A 7 4.19 -14.56 7.01
CA CYS A 7 4.64 -15.94 6.86
C CYS A 7 3.52 -16.89 7.28
N SER A 8 3.20 -17.87 6.43
CA SER A 8 2.17 -18.87 6.73
C SER A 8 2.56 -19.78 7.91
N ASP A 9 3.86 -19.97 8.14
CA ASP A 9 4.40 -20.67 9.31
C ASP A 9 4.74 -19.65 10.42
N PRO A 10 4.02 -19.65 11.56
CA PRO A 10 4.25 -18.69 12.64
C PRO A 10 5.62 -18.83 13.31
N GLU A 11 6.18 -20.04 13.41
CA GLU A 11 7.47 -20.29 14.06
C GLU A 11 8.63 -19.80 13.20
N LEU A 12 8.54 -20.08 11.89
CA LEU A 12 9.46 -19.52 10.91
C LEU A 12 9.35 -17.99 10.86
N GLY A 13 8.13 -17.45 10.83
CA GLY A 13 7.89 -16.01 10.83
C GLY A 13 8.47 -15.32 12.06
N ALA A 14 8.33 -15.91 13.25
CA ALA A 14 8.93 -15.40 14.48
C ALA A 14 10.47 -15.45 14.44
N SER A 15 11.03 -16.54 13.91
CA SER A 15 12.48 -16.71 13.75
C SER A 15 13.06 -15.65 12.81
N ILE A 16 12.46 -15.43 11.65
CA ILE A 16 12.88 -14.40 10.69
C ILE A 16 12.68 -13.00 11.30
N ALA A 17 11.56 -12.74 11.96
CA ALA A 17 11.32 -11.46 12.62
C ALA A 17 12.40 -11.15 13.69
N CYS A 18 12.84 -12.16 14.44
CA CYS A 18 13.93 -12.03 15.40
C CYS A 18 15.26 -11.66 14.72
N LEU A 19 15.58 -12.29 13.60
CA LEU A 19 16.81 -12.05 12.83
C LEU A 19 16.90 -10.63 12.27
N PHE A 20 15.78 -10.06 11.80
CA PHE A 20 15.75 -8.75 11.16
C PHE A 20 15.41 -7.58 12.10
N LYS A 21 14.86 -7.86 13.29
CA LYS A 21 14.52 -6.80 14.24
C LYS A 21 15.79 -6.08 14.71
N SER A 22 15.73 -4.75 14.77
CA SER A 22 16.80 -3.92 15.30
C SER A 22 16.24 -2.77 16.13
N ALA A 23 17.10 -1.94 16.71
CA ALA A 23 16.66 -0.73 17.43
C ALA A 23 15.88 0.26 16.52
N THR A 24 16.08 0.19 15.19
CA THR A 24 15.48 1.10 14.22
C THR A 24 14.43 0.44 13.33
N LEU A 25 14.32 -0.90 13.34
CA LEU A 25 13.37 -1.67 12.53
C LEU A 25 12.46 -2.51 13.42
N ARG A 26 11.17 -2.18 13.42
CA ARG A 26 10.12 -2.94 14.07
C ARG A 26 9.34 -3.76 13.05
N LEU A 27 9.24 -5.07 13.29
CA LEU A 27 8.48 -5.99 12.46
C LEU A 27 7.18 -6.40 13.18
N TYR A 28 6.09 -6.44 12.42
CA TYR A 28 4.78 -6.92 12.84
C TYR A 28 4.49 -8.21 12.09
N ASN A 29 4.26 -9.31 12.80
CA ASN A 29 4.02 -10.60 12.16
C ASN A 29 2.56 -10.71 11.70
N SER A 30 2.36 -11.31 10.53
CA SER A 30 1.06 -11.70 10.00
C SER A 30 1.16 -13.12 9.43
N THR A 31 0.11 -13.92 9.57
CA THR A 31 -0.03 -15.20 8.88
C THR A 31 -0.77 -15.08 7.55
N ASP A 32 -1.41 -13.94 7.30
CA ASP A 32 -2.11 -13.63 6.05
C ASP A 32 -1.13 -13.08 5.00
N VAL A 33 -0.41 -14.01 4.36
CA VAL A 33 0.53 -13.70 3.28
C VAL A 33 -0.17 -13.02 2.11
N THR A 34 -1.32 -13.56 1.69
CA THR A 34 -2.09 -13.02 0.57
C THR A 34 -2.54 -11.58 0.81
N GLY A 35 -3.04 -11.25 2.01
CA GLY A 35 -3.45 -9.89 2.34
C GLY A 35 -2.30 -8.88 2.30
N VAL A 36 -1.13 -9.26 2.80
CA VAL A 36 0.06 -8.41 2.77
C VAL A 36 0.56 -8.20 1.33
N GLU A 37 0.58 -9.24 0.51
CA GLU A 37 0.98 -9.15 -0.91
C GLU A 37 0.02 -8.28 -1.72
N VAL A 38 -1.30 -8.50 -1.57
CA VAL A 38 -2.33 -7.70 -2.25
C VAL A 38 -2.22 -6.23 -1.85
N GLY A 39 -2.02 -5.95 -0.56
CA GLY A 39 -1.79 -4.60 -0.04
C GLY A 39 -0.60 -3.91 -0.70
N GLY A 40 0.55 -4.58 -0.69
CA GLY A 40 1.81 -4.08 -1.24
C GLY A 40 1.80 -3.92 -2.77
N ALA A 41 1.05 -4.75 -3.49
CA ALA A 41 0.91 -4.66 -4.94
C ALA A 41 -0.04 -3.52 -5.34
N LEU A 42 -1.27 -3.53 -4.82
CA LEU A 42 -2.32 -2.63 -5.27
C LEU A 42 -2.07 -1.16 -4.91
N LYS A 43 -1.39 -0.88 -3.79
CA LYS A 43 -1.05 0.51 -3.40
C LYS A 43 -0.36 1.28 -4.53
N ASN A 44 0.43 0.60 -5.37
CA ASN A 44 1.19 1.23 -6.44
C ASN A 44 0.28 1.72 -7.57
N VAL A 45 -0.76 0.94 -7.89
CA VAL A 45 -1.77 1.33 -8.89
C VAL A 45 -2.54 2.54 -8.40
N PHE A 46 -2.98 2.54 -7.14
CA PHE A 46 -3.66 3.68 -6.52
C PHE A 46 -2.76 4.92 -6.41
N ALA A 47 -1.46 4.74 -6.22
CA ALA A 47 -0.51 5.85 -6.21
C ALA A 47 -0.39 6.54 -7.57
N ILE A 48 -0.44 5.79 -8.67
CA ILE A 48 -0.50 6.38 -10.03
C ILE A 48 -1.77 7.20 -10.17
N MET A 49 -2.93 6.68 -9.74
CA MET A 49 -4.18 7.44 -9.79
C MET A 49 -4.14 8.70 -8.91
N ALA A 50 -3.55 8.61 -7.71
CA ALA A 50 -3.38 9.77 -6.83
C ALA A 50 -2.50 10.84 -7.47
N GLY A 51 -1.41 10.42 -8.13
CA GLY A 51 -0.59 11.32 -8.93
C GLY A 51 -1.35 11.94 -10.08
N ALA A 52 -2.18 11.18 -10.80
CA ALA A 52 -2.97 11.69 -11.91
C ALA A 52 -3.97 12.76 -11.46
N VAL A 53 -4.65 12.54 -10.33
CA VAL A 53 -5.54 13.52 -9.69
C VAL A 53 -4.80 14.82 -9.40
N GLU A 54 -3.60 14.74 -8.83
CA GLU A 54 -2.74 15.92 -8.61
C GLU A 54 -2.28 16.58 -9.90
N GLY A 55 -1.86 15.80 -10.90
CA GLY A 55 -1.42 16.30 -12.21
C GLY A 55 -2.50 17.05 -12.97
N MET A 56 -3.77 16.66 -12.78
CA MET A 56 -4.96 17.33 -13.33
C MET A 56 -5.34 18.60 -12.53
N GLY A 57 -4.64 18.92 -11.45
CA GLY A 57 -4.89 20.12 -10.63
C GLY A 57 -6.02 19.97 -9.62
N PHE A 58 -6.47 18.75 -9.31
CA PHE A 58 -7.46 18.54 -8.25
C PHE A 58 -6.83 18.68 -6.86
N GLY A 59 -7.65 19.15 -5.90
CA GLY A 59 -7.22 19.37 -4.52
C GLY A 59 -7.34 18.14 -3.62
N ASN A 60 -7.01 18.35 -2.34
CA ASN A 60 -6.96 17.30 -1.31
C ASN A 60 -8.29 16.55 -1.10
N ASN A 61 -9.44 17.18 -1.35
CA ASN A 61 -10.74 16.53 -1.21
C ASN A 61 -10.90 15.36 -2.20
N THR A 62 -10.50 15.56 -3.46
CA THR A 62 -10.54 14.51 -4.49
C THR A 62 -9.54 13.40 -4.16
N ALA A 63 -8.35 13.77 -3.67
CA ALA A 63 -7.35 12.79 -3.23
C ALA A 63 -7.86 11.94 -2.04
N ALA A 64 -8.51 12.56 -1.05
CA ALA A 64 -9.10 11.84 0.08
C ALA A 64 -10.24 10.90 -0.35
N MET A 65 -11.09 11.34 -1.29
CA MET A 65 -12.11 10.50 -1.89
C MET A 65 -11.49 9.29 -2.61
N LEU A 66 -10.44 9.51 -3.42
CA LEU A 66 -9.72 8.45 -4.12
C LEU A 66 -9.15 7.42 -3.14
N VAL A 67 -8.50 7.85 -2.06
CA VAL A 67 -7.94 6.93 -1.05
C VAL A 67 -9.04 6.12 -0.38
N THR A 68 -10.19 6.73 -0.08
CA THR A 68 -11.33 6.01 0.50
C THR A 68 -11.84 4.92 -0.43
N LEU A 69 -11.94 5.21 -1.73
CA LEU A 69 -12.32 4.23 -2.75
C LEU A 69 -11.26 3.14 -2.92
N ALA A 70 -9.98 3.51 -2.90
CA ALA A 70 -8.85 2.60 -2.97
C ALA A 70 -8.88 1.57 -1.84
N CYS A 71 -9.07 2.00 -0.59
CA CYS A 71 -9.21 1.11 0.56
C CYS A 71 -10.38 0.12 0.36
N ARG A 72 -11.52 0.58 -0.18
CA ARG A 72 -12.67 -0.28 -0.46
C ARG A 72 -12.35 -1.33 -1.53
N GLU A 73 -11.72 -0.92 -2.63
CA GLU A 73 -11.37 -1.82 -3.74
C GLU A 73 -10.30 -2.83 -3.34
N MET A 74 -9.26 -2.41 -2.61
CA MET A 74 -8.25 -3.31 -2.06
C MET A 74 -8.89 -4.40 -1.19
N ASN A 75 -9.82 -4.01 -0.31
CA ASN A 75 -10.56 -4.96 0.52
C ASN A 75 -11.40 -5.95 -0.30
N GLN A 76 -12.04 -5.50 -1.38
CA GLN A 76 -12.81 -6.38 -2.25
C GLN A 76 -11.92 -7.38 -3.00
N VAL A 77 -10.77 -6.94 -3.50
CA VAL A 77 -9.81 -7.81 -4.18
C VAL A 77 -9.21 -8.82 -3.22
N ALA A 78 -8.72 -8.37 -2.06
CA ALA A 78 -8.16 -9.25 -1.04
C ALA A 78 -9.15 -10.33 -0.60
N LYS A 79 -10.40 -9.95 -0.31
CA LYS A 79 -11.45 -10.90 0.05
C LYS A 79 -11.70 -11.95 -1.03
N LYS A 80 -11.73 -11.54 -2.31
CA LYS A 80 -11.89 -12.48 -3.44
C LYS A 80 -10.69 -13.42 -3.61
N MET A 81 -9.50 -13.00 -3.17
CA MET A 81 -8.28 -13.79 -3.18
C MET A 81 -8.11 -14.67 -1.93
N GLY A 82 -9.07 -14.65 -1.00
CA GLY A 82 -9.04 -15.46 0.22
C GLY A 82 -8.23 -14.85 1.37
N ALA A 83 -7.79 -13.59 1.25
CA ALA A 83 -7.10 -12.88 2.32
C ALA A 83 -8.07 -12.37 3.40
N ASP A 84 -7.53 -12.08 4.59
CA ASP A 84 -8.27 -11.44 5.68
C ASP A 84 -8.36 -9.93 5.44
N PRO A 85 -9.56 -9.34 5.26
CA PRO A 85 -9.72 -7.90 5.12
C PRO A 85 -9.15 -7.07 6.29
N ALA A 86 -9.05 -7.66 7.49
CA ALA A 86 -8.44 -6.98 8.64
C ALA A 86 -6.96 -6.64 8.39
N THR A 87 -6.23 -7.47 7.63
CA THR A 87 -4.83 -7.24 7.26
C THR A 87 -4.65 -5.93 6.50
N LEU A 88 -5.60 -5.57 5.62
CA LEU A 88 -5.53 -4.35 4.84
C LEU A 88 -5.85 -3.08 5.64
N SER A 89 -6.47 -3.22 6.81
CA SER A 89 -6.69 -2.09 7.72
C SER A 89 -5.41 -1.71 8.48
N GLY A 90 -4.39 -2.58 8.46
CA GLY A 90 -3.10 -2.39 9.11
C GLY A 90 -2.05 -1.66 8.25
N LEU A 91 -0.80 -1.79 8.69
CA LEU A 91 0.35 -1.10 8.10
C LEU A 91 0.63 -1.52 6.64
N SER A 92 0.40 -2.78 6.29
CA SER A 92 0.63 -3.33 4.94
C SER A 92 -0.42 -2.94 3.90
N GLY A 93 -1.57 -2.41 4.33
CA GLY A 93 -2.63 -1.93 3.44
C GLY A 93 -2.78 -0.41 3.53
N MET A 94 -3.68 0.04 4.41
CA MET A 94 -4.04 1.46 4.56
C MET A 94 -2.83 2.34 4.93
N GLY A 95 -1.96 1.88 5.82
CA GLY A 95 -0.78 2.66 6.24
C GLY A 95 0.17 2.96 5.07
N ASP A 96 0.54 1.92 4.33
CA ASP A 96 1.43 2.05 3.18
C ASP A 96 0.76 2.75 1.98
N LEU A 97 -0.54 2.50 1.76
CA LEU A 97 -1.33 3.22 0.75
C LEU A 97 -1.31 4.73 1.00
N MET A 98 -1.61 5.16 2.23
CA MET A 98 -1.61 6.58 2.61
C MET A 98 -0.24 7.22 2.36
N LEU A 99 0.83 6.56 2.81
CA LEU A 99 2.19 7.05 2.59
C LEU A 99 2.54 7.14 1.10
N THR A 100 2.13 6.16 0.31
CA THR A 100 2.47 6.08 -1.12
C THR A 100 1.67 7.08 -1.96
N CYS A 101 0.40 7.33 -1.62
CA CYS A 101 -0.46 8.29 -2.30
C CYS A 101 -0.21 9.74 -1.88
N MET A 102 0.12 10.00 -0.61
CA MET A 102 0.31 11.36 -0.08
C MET A 102 1.78 11.78 0.01
N GLY A 103 2.72 10.82 0.01
CA GLY A 103 4.15 11.09 0.08
C GLY A 103 4.74 11.50 -1.27
N GLY A 104 5.68 12.46 -1.26
CA GLY A 104 6.32 13.00 -2.47
C GLY A 104 7.41 12.12 -3.08
N LEU A 105 7.82 11.03 -2.42
CA LEU A 105 8.92 10.16 -2.84
C LEU A 105 8.47 8.94 -3.67
N SER A 106 7.15 8.75 -3.85
CA SER A 106 6.62 7.61 -4.60
C SER A 106 6.84 7.79 -6.10
N ARG A 107 7.68 6.94 -6.70
CA ARG A 107 7.92 6.90 -8.16
C ARG A 107 6.63 6.68 -8.95
N ASN A 108 5.73 5.82 -8.45
CA ASN A 108 4.44 5.55 -9.06
C ASN A 108 3.54 6.80 -9.07
N ARG A 109 3.52 7.54 -7.97
CA ARG A 109 2.82 8.83 -7.92
C ARG A 109 3.44 9.83 -8.90
N SER A 110 4.76 9.93 -8.97
CA SER A 110 5.43 10.83 -9.93
C SER A 110 5.05 10.52 -11.38
N VAL A 111 4.97 9.23 -11.75
CA VAL A 111 4.44 8.81 -13.06
C VAL A 111 2.99 9.27 -13.23
N GLY A 112 2.15 9.06 -12.22
CA GLY A 112 0.77 9.55 -12.19
C GLY A 112 0.65 11.05 -12.45
N VAL A 113 1.47 11.87 -11.79
CA VAL A 113 1.45 13.34 -11.97
C VAL A 113 1.73 13.74 -13.42
N ARG A 114 2.70 13.09 -14.05
CA ARG A 114 3.05 13.34 -15.46
C ARG A 114 1.91 12.93 -16.40
N LEU A 115 1.31 11.76 -16.13
CA LEU A 115 0.12 11.31 -16.85
C LEU A 115 -1.06 12.29 -16.71
N GLY A 116 -1.31 12.79 -15.51
CA GLY A 116 -2.36 13.77 -15.25
C GLY A 116 -2.15 15.11 -15.96
N ARG A 117 -0.88 15.46 -16.25
CA ARG A 117 -0.50 16.63 -17.06
C ARG A 117 -0.58 16.39 -18.58
N GLY A 118 -0.93 15.18 -19.01
CA GLY A 118 -1.03 14.79 -20.42
C GLY A 118 0.30 14.39 -21.05
N GLU A 119 1.35 14.11 -20.28
CA GLU A 119 2.60 13.59 -20.82
C GLU A 119 2.44 12.13 -21.28
N PRO A 120 2.99 11.76 -22.45
CA PRO A 120 2.98 10.37 -22.91
C PRO A 120 3.86 9.47 -22.04
N ILE A 121 3.48 8.20 -21.94
CA ILE A 121 4.34 7.15 -21.37
C ILE A 121 5.42 6.84 -22.41
N ALA A 122 6.67 7.09 -22.04
CA ALA A 122 7.84 6.70 -22.83
C ALA A 122 8.16 5.21 -22.65
#